data_AF-A0A5A7N893-F1
#
_entry.id   AF-A0A5A7N893-F1
#
_cell.length_a   1.000
_cell.length_b   1.000
_cell.length_c   1.000
_cell.angle_alpha   90.00
_cell.angle_beta   90.00
_cell.angle_gamma   90.00
#
_symmetry.space_group_name_H-M   'P 1'
#
loop_
_entity.id
_entity.type
_entity.pdbx_description
1 polymer ?
#
loop_
_entity_poly.entity_id
_entity_poly.type
_entity_poly.pdbx_seq_one_letter_code
_entity_poly.pdbx_strand_id
1 'polypeptide(L)'
;MCGIAGEISFHHQRAETAAVERMIRALAPRGPDGHGLFSQGRVAFGHRRLKIIDLSEAAQQPMVDSALGLAIVFNGCIYNYPELRAELIAKGYQFFSHGDTEVILKAYHHWGKNFVTRLYGMFAFCIWHRMMAGFCLAGIVRGSSLYICHGSKPIPMGAPVWGAAVAICLQPACFIGGR
;
A
#
# COMPACT_ATOMS: atom_id res chain seq x y z
N MET A 1 13.82 -1.54 -6.15
CA MET A 1 12.42 -1.85 -5.76
C MET A 1 12.02 -0.87 -4.67
N CYS A 2 10.81 -0.32 -4.70
CA CYS A 2 10.34 0.63 -3.69
C CYS A 2 10.35 0.05 -2.25
N GLY A 3 10.17 0.95 -1.28
CA GLY A 3 9.88 0.63 0.11
C GLY A 3 8.44 1.03 0.43
N ILE A 4 7.68 0.20 1.14
CA ILE A 4 6.42 0.61 1.75
C ILE A 4 6.49 0.38 3.25
N ALA A 5 5.81 1.24 4.02
CA ALA A 5 5.53 1.04 5.43
C ALA A 5 4.09 1.46 5.74
N GLY A 6 3.55 0.94 6.82
CA GLY A 6 2.22 1.29 7.30
C GLY A 6 2.15 1.19 8.81
N GLU A 7 1.08 1.74 9.35
CA GLU A 7 0.60 1.51 10.70
C GLU A 7 -0.93 1.63 10.70
N ILE A 8 -1.57 0.77 11.47
CA ILE A 8 -3.01 0.86 11.74
C ILE A 8 -3.21 0.79 13.25
N SER A 9 -4.03 1.66 13.82
CA SER A 9 -4.32 1.70 15.26
C SER A 9 -5.75 1.24 15.52
N PHE A 10 -5.93 0.40 16.55
CA PHE A 10 -7.22 -0.29 16.80
C PHE A 10 -7.93 0.22 18.05
N HIS A 11 -7.17 0.68 19.05
CA HIS A 11 -7.71 1.13 20.33
C HIS A 11 -8.20 2.57 20.30
N HIS A 12 -8.84 3.00 19.22
CA HIS A 12 -9.35 4.37 19.01
C HIS A 12 -8.25 5.46 19.05
N GLN A 13 -6.98 5.06 19.04
CA GLN A 13 -5.85 5.97 18.98
C GLN A 13 -5.55 6.33 17.53
N ARG A 14 -4.93 7.50 17.33
CA ARG A 14 -4.36 7.84 16.03
C ARG A 14 -3.16 6.92 15.74
N ALA A 15 -2.88 6.66 14.47
CA ALA A 15 -1.64 5.99 14.09
C ALA A 15 -0.42 6.86 14.47
N GLU A 16 0.66 6.22 14.91
CA GLU A 16 1.93 6.88 15.22
C GLU A 16 2.71 7.18 13.93
N THR A 17 2.40 8.32 13.31
CA THR A 17 3.11 8.81 12.11
C THR A 17 4.64 8.78 12.25
N ALA A 18 5.16 9.05 13.45
CA ALA A 18 6.59 9.00 13.75
C ALA A 18 7.19 7.59 13.62
N ALA A 19 6.45 6.53 13.95
CA ALA A 19 6.90 5.15 13.73
C ALA A 19 7.02 4.84 12.25
N VAL A 20 6.02 5.26 11.45
CA VAL A 20 6.06 5.13 9.99
C VAL A 20 7.25 5.89 9.41
N GLU A 21 7.51 7.13 9.83
CA GLU A 21 8.68 7.90 9.39
C GLU A 21 10.01 7.20 9.66
N ARG A 22 10.18 6.60 10.84
CA ARG A 22 11.39 5.81 11.19
C ARG A 22 11.55 4.63 10.22
N MET A 23 10.47 3.91 9.93
CA MET A 23 10.49 2.79 8.97
C MET A 23 10.86 3.25 7.56
N ILE A 24 10.23 4.32 7.06
CA ILE A 24 10.49 4.86 5.71
C ILE A 24 11.94 5.38 5.59
N ARG A 25 12.49 5.97 6.65
CA ARG A 25 13.90 6.39 6.68
C ARG A 25 14.85 5.19 6.55
N ALA A 26 14.60 4.11 7.27
CA ALA A 26 15.40 2.88 7.15
C ALA A 26 15.31 2.26 5.74
N LEU A 27 14.17 2.44 5.05
CA LEU A 27 13.95 1.97 3.69
C LEU A 27 14.53 2.90 2.61
N ALA A 28 15.21 4.00 2.97
CA ALA A 28 15.71 4.98 2.00
C ALA A 28 16.56 4.39 0.85
N PRO A 29 17.47 3.41 1.09
CA PRO A 29 18.26 2.80 0.01
C PRO A 29 17.43 2.10 -1.08
N ARG A 30 16.20 1.68 -0.76
CA ARG A 30 15.31 0.99 -1.71
C ARG A 30 14.65 1.95 -2.72
N GLY A 31 14.38 3.18 -2.28
CA GLY A 31 13.73 4.20 -3.10
C GLY A 31 14.37 5.55 -2.85
N PRO A 32 15.53 5.84 -3.48
CA PRO A 32 16.26 7.09 -3.30
C PRO A 32 15.54 8.29 -3.95
N ASP A 33 14.68 8.05 -4.94
CA ASP A 33 14.13 9.11 -5.80
C ASP A 33 12.98 9.90 -5.19
N GLY A 34 12.38 9.40 -4.11
CA GLY A 34 11.28 10.09 -3.45
C GLY A 34 10.78 9.38 -2.20
N HIS A 35 10.01 10.12 -1.41
CA HIS A 35 9.30 9.58 -0.27
C HIS A 35 7.95 10.27 -0.11
N GLY A 36 7.02 9.59 0.55
CA GLY A 36 5.71 10.14 0.86
C GLY A 36 5.16 9.54 2.13
N LEU A 37 4.24 10.29 2.74
CA LEU A 37 3.56 9.90 3.95
C LEU A 37 2.09 10.30 3.87
N PHE A 38 1.24 9.45 4.40
CA PHE A 38 -0.20 9.67 4.49
C PHE A 38 -0.63 9.29 5.90
N SER A 39 -1.47 10.09 6.53
CA SER A 39 -2.08 9.72 7.80
C SER A 39 -3.52 10.21 7.86
N GLN A 40 -4.42 9.32 8.26
CA GLN A 40 -5.82 9.61 8.44
C GLN A 40 -6.37 8.82 9.63
N GLY A 41 -6.54 9.52 10.75
CA GLY A 41 -7.06 8.94 11.99
C GLY A 41 -6.22 7.74 12.44
N ARG A 42 -6.79 6.55 12.28
CA ARG A 42 -6.20 5.27 12.72
C ARG A 42 -5.18 4.70 11.75
N VAL A 43 -4.94 5.30 10.59
CA VAL A 43 -4.07 4.72 9.56
C VAL A 43 -2.95 5.71 9.24
N ALA A 44 -1.74 5.19 9.12
CA ALA A 44 -0.62 5.91 8.52
C ALA A 44 0.06 5.01 7.50
N PHE A 45 0.45 5.57 6.37
CA PHE A 45 1.19 4.90 5.32
C PHE A 45 2.41 5.70 4.95
N GLY A 46 3.45 5.02 4.50
CA GLY A 46 4.63 5.65 3.96
C GLY A 46 5.19 4.86 2.79
N HIS A 47 5.92 5.57 1.92
CA HIS A 47 6.52 4.99 0.74
C HIS A 47 7.90 5.59 0.46
N ARG A 48 8.80 4.77 -0.06
CA ARG A 48 10.09 5.14 -0.69
C ARG A 48 10.04 4.75 -2.14
N ARG A 49 10.19 5.73 -3.03
CA ARG A 49 10.01 5.57 -4.46
C ARG A 49 11.34 5.32 -5.15
N LEU A 50 11.36 4.30 -5.99
CA LEU A 50 12.33 4.14 -7.07
C LEU A 50 11.54 4.37 -8.38
N LYS A 51 11.84 5.44 -9.10
CA LYS A 51 11.13 5.86 -10.32
C LYS A 51 11.54 4.94 -11.47
N ILE A 52 10.72 3.94 -11.82
CA ILE A 52 11.00 2.98 -12.91
C ILE A 52 9.97 3.08 -14.05
N ILE A 53 8.66 3.03 -13.76
CA ILE A 53 7.61 2.91 -14.79
C ILE A 53 6.97 4.26 -15.09
N ASP A 54 6.32 4.86 -14.11
CA ASP A 54 5.78 6.22 -14.21
C ASP A 54 6.74 7.14 -13.47
N LEU A 55 7.33 8.12 -14.19
CA LEU A 55 8.27 9.10 -13.64
C LEU A 55 7.57 10.37 -13.13
N SER A 56 6.28 10.53 -13.43
CA SER A 56 5.50 11.72 -13.09
C SER A 56 5.22 11.81 -11.60
N GLU A 57 4.89 13.01 -11.12
CA GLU A 57 4.43 13.19 -9.74
C GLU A 57 2.99 12.70 -9.54
N ALA A 58 2.21 12.50 -10.60
CA ALA A 58 0.87 11.93 -10.51
C ALA A 58 0.87 10.48 -9.99
N ALA A 59 2.00 9.77 -10.14
CA ALA A 59 2.21 8.43 -9.58
C ALA A 59 2.91 8.44 -8.21
N GLN A 60 2.96 9.60 -7.52
CA GLN A 60 3.49 9.67 -6.16
C GLN A 60 2.68 8.79 -5.21
N GLN A 61 3.38 8.16 -4.27
CA GLN A 61 2.79 7.31 -3.25
C GLN A 61 3.17 7.78 -1.84
N PRO A 62 2.31 7.61 -0.82
CA PRO A 62 0.97 6.98 -0.89
C PRO A 62 0.01 7.71 -1.82
N MET A 63 -0.69 6.96 -2.68
CA MET A 63 -1.61 7.54 -3.66
C MET A 63 -3.00 7.65 -3.04
N VAL A 64 -3.65 8.80 -3.21
CA VAL A 64 -4.98 9.08 -2.65
C VAL A 64 -5.94 9.43 -3.77
N ASP A 65 -7.04 8.69 -3.86
CA ASP A 65 -8.21 9.07 -4.66
C ASP A 65 -9.27 9.61 -3.70
N SER A 66 -9.38 10.93 -3.66
CA SER A 66 -10.30 11.62 -2.77
C SER A 66 -11.76 11.46 -3.17
N ALA A 67 -12.05 11.24 -4.46
CA ALA A 67 -13.41 11.03 -4.96
C ALA A 67 -13.93 9.65 -4.53
N LEU A 68 -13.06 8.62 -4.56
CA LEU A 68 -13.39 7.28 -4.08
C LEU A 68 -13.18 7.11 -2.57
N GLY A 69 -12.48 8.05 -1.92
CA GLY A 69 -12.11 7.93 -0.51
C GLY A 69 -11.19 6.77 -0.21
N LEU A 70 -10.25 6.51 -1.12
CA LEU A 70 -9.29 5.42 -1.05
C LEU A 70 -7.87 5.98 -0.98
N ALA A 71 -7.01 5.28 -0.24
CA ALA A 71 -5.57 5.53 -0.22
C ALA A 71 -4.81 4.22 -0.36
N ILE A 72 -3.66 4.22 -1.02
CA ILE A 72 -2.82 3.03 -1.23
C ILE A 72 -1.33 3.31 -1.04
N VAL A 73 -0.65 2.30 -0.51
CA VAL A 73 0.78 2.08 -0.73
C VAL A 73 1.01 0.76 -1.44
N PHE A 74 1.91 0.78 -2.41
CA PHE A 74 2.18 -0.31 -3.34
C PHE A 74 3.68 -0.37 -3.65
N ASN A 75 4.24 -1.57 -3.57
CA ASN A 75 5.56 -1.90 -4.09
C ASN A 75 5.42 -3.09 -5.03
N GLY A 76 5.73 -2.90 -6.30
CA GLY A 76 5.61 -3.97 -7.28
C GLY A 76 5.49 -3.46 -8.71
N CYS A 77 5.03 -4.35 -9.57
CA CYS A 77 4.62 -4.07 -10.93
C CYS A 77 3.43 -4.96 -11.27
N ILE A 78 2.38 -4.37 -11.84
CA ILE A 78 1.25 -5.10 -12.46
C ILE A 78 1.46 -5.10 -13.97
N TYR A 79 1.66 -6.26 -14.57
CA TYR A 79 1.96 -6.38 -16.00
C TYR A 79 0.74 -6.16 -16.88
N ASN A 80 -0.43 -6.60 -16.43
CA ASN A 80 -1.69 -6.45 -17.18
C ASN A 80 -2.47 -5.17 -16.82
N TYR A 81 -1.78 -4.13 -16.31
CA TYR A 81 -2.42 -2.87 -15.96
C TYR A 81 -3.06 -2.14 -17.16
N PRO A 82 -2.54 -2.21 -18.41
CA PRO A 82 -3.17 -1.52 -19.55
C PRO A 82 -4.54 -2.11 -19.88
N GLU A 83 -4.67 -3.44 -19.86
CA GLU A 83 -5.92 -4.16 -20.12
C GLU A 83 -6.95 -3.85 -19.03
N LEU A 84 -6.55 -3.96 -17.76
CA LEU A 84 -7.42 -3.63 -16.63
C LEU A 84 -7.85 -2.16 -16.63
N ARG A 85 -6.95 -1.25 -17.03
CA ARG A 85 -7.28 0.17 -17.19
C ARG A 85 -8.36 0.36 -18.25
N ALA A 86 -8.22 -0.26 -19.42
CA ALA A 86 -9.21 -0.18 -20.48
C ALA A 86 -10.59 -0.70 -20.02
N GLU A 87 -10.62 -1.83 -19.32
CA GLU A 87 -11.86 -2.36 -18.72
C GLU A 87 -12.49 -1.37 -17.74
N LEU A 88 -11.71 -0.77 -16.84
CA LEU A 88 -12.23 0.18 -15.85
C LEU A 88 -12.71 1.48 -16.51
N ILE A 89 -12.03 1.98 -17.55
CA ILE A 89 -12.51 3.12 -18.33
C ILE A 89 -13.86 2.81 -18.97
N ALA A 90 -14.04 1.61 -19.54
CA ALA A 90 -15.32 1.17 -20.09
C ALA A 90 -16.44 1.04 -19.03
N LYS A 91 -16.07 0.95 -17.74
CA LYS A 91 -16.99 0.99 -16.59
C LYS A 91 -17.23 2.40 -16.04
N GLY A 92 -16.65 3.43 -16.66
CA GLY A 92 -16.87 4.83 -16.31
C GLY A 92 -15.83 5.43 -15.35
N TYR A 93 -14.72 4.74 -15.07
CA TYR A 93 -13.66 5.30 -14.22
C TYR A 93 -12.78 6.29 -15.00
N GLN A 94 -12.52 7.46 -14.40
CA GLN A 94 -11.60 8.47 -14.92
C GLN A 94 -10.24 8.35 -14.25
N PHE A 95 -9.11 8.45 -14.98
CA PHE A 95 -7.76 8.32 -14.44
C PHE A 95 -6.95 9.63 -14.42
N PHE A 96 -6.13 9.81 -13.39
CA PHE A 96 -5.25 10.99 -13.22
C PHE A 96 -3.76 10.65 -13.30
N SER A 97 -3.39 9.38 -13.31
CA SER A 97 -2.03 8.87 -13.50
C SER A 97 -1.99 7.80 -14.59
N HIS A 98 -0.79 7.48 -15.07
CA HIS A 98 -0.59 6.41 -16.06
C HIS A 98 -0.09 5.10 -15.42
N GLY A 99 0.35 5.16 -14.16
CA GLY A 99 0.85 4.01 -13.41
C GLY A 99 -0.18 2.94 -13.08
N ASP A 100 0.33 1.78 -12.71
CA ASP A 100 -0.42 0.60 -12.26
C ASP A 100 -1.09 0.80 -10.88
N THR A 101 -0.50 1.63 -10.02
CA THR A 101 -0.99 1.90 -8.66
C THR A 101 -2.44 2.38 -8.66
N GLU A 102 -2.80 3.25 -9.61
CA GLU A 102 -4.18 3.75 -9.72
C GLU A 102 -5.15 2.69 -10.26
N VAL A 103 -4.67 1.79 -11.12
CA VAL A 103 -5.45 0.64 -11.60
C VAL A 103 -5.81 -0.26 -10.42
N ILE A 104 -4.86 -0.55 -9.52
CA ILE A 104 -5.11 -1.34 -8.30
C ILE A 104 -6.19 -0.68 -7.43
N LEU A 105 -6.09 0.63 -7.22
CA LEU A 105 -7.04 1.38 -6.39
C LEU A 105 -8.49 1.26 -6.90
N LYS A 106 -8.67 1.43 -8.21
CA LYS A 106 -9.98 1.38 -8.86
C LYS A 106 -10.50 -0.02 -9.08
N ALA A 107 -9.60 -0.96 -9.35
CA ALA A 107 -9.91 -2.38 -9.39
C ALA A 107 -10.49 -2.83 -8.04
N TYR A 108 -9.91 -2.41 -6.92
CA TYR A 108 -10.46 -2.65 -5.59
C TYR A 108 -11.85 -2.00 -5.42
N HIS A 109 -12.03 -0.74 -5.84
CA HIS A 109 -13.34 -0.08 -5.75
C HIS A 109 -14.41 -0.82 -6.56
N HIS A 110 -14.09 -1.29 -7.77
CA HIS A 110 -15.04 -1.93 -8.67
C HIS A 110 -15.35 -3.39 -8.30
N TRP A 111 -14.30 -4.20 -8.08
CA TRP A 111 -14.41 -5.65 -7.91
C TRP A 111 -14.28 -6.09 -6.45
N GLY A 112 -14.13 -5.15 -5.51
CA GLY A 112 -13.94 -5.44 -4.09
C GLY A 112 -12.69 -6.28 -3.87
N LYS A 113 -12.77 -7.26 -2.96
CA LYS A 113 -11.62 -8.15 -2.63
C LYS A 113 -11.21 -9.07 -3.78
N ASN A 114 -12.12 -9.35 -4.72
CA ASN A 114 -11.86 -10.26 -5.82
C ASN A 114 -10.94 -9.67 -6.89
N PHE A 115 -10.66 -8.37 -6.85
CA PHE A 115 -9.76 -7.72 -7.81
C PHE A 115 -8.37 -8.35 -7.87
N VAL A 116 -7.88 -8.92 -6.74
CA VAL A 116 -6.54 -9.54 -6.65
C VAL A 116 -6.40 -10.70 -7.63
N THR A 117 -7.46 -11.46 -7.91
CA THR A 117 -7.42 -12.59 -8.85
C THR A 117 -7.25 -12.14 -10.31
N ARG A 118 -7.45 -10.85 -10.59
CA ARG A 118 -7.26 -10.26 -11.91
C ARG A 118 -5.87 -9.65 -12.09
N LEU A 119 -5.07 -9.53 -11.04
CA LEU A 119 -3.75 -8.92 -11.10
C LEU A 119 -2.70 -9.94 -11.54
N TYR A 120 -1.99 -9.63 -12.62
CA TYR A 120 -0.81 -10.38 -13.03
C TYR A 120 0.45 -9.55 -12.77
N GLY A 121 1.34 -10.04 -11.91
CA GLY A 121 2.56 -9.32 -11.57
C GLY A 121 3.21 -9.77 -10.27
N MET A 122 4.12 -8.94 -9.78
CA MET A 122 4.81 -9.12 -8.50
C MET A 122 4.52 -7.88 -7.66
N PHE A 123 3.82 -8.04 -6.55
CA PHE A 123 3.37 -6.89 -5.78
C PHE A 123 3.19 -7.17 -4.31
N ALA A 124 3.29 -6.09 -3.53
CA ALA A 124 2.80 -5.92 -2.19
C ALA A 124 2.02 -4.60 -2.10
N PHE A 125 0.87 -4.58 -1.46
CA PHE A 125 0.10 -3.35 -1.26
C PHE A 125 -0.65 -3.31 0.06
N CYS A 126 -1.02 -2.10 0.47
CA CYS A 126 -2.05 -1.83 1.47
C CYS A 126 -3.02 -0.74 0.98
N ILE A 127 -4.32 -1.01 1.05
CA ILE A 127 -5.39 -0.07 0.68
C ILE A 127 -6.20 0.30 1.92
N TRP A 128 -6.37 1.58 2.15
CA TRP A 128 -7.29 2.15 3.14
C TRP A 128 -8.56 2.68 2.47
N HIS A 129 -9.71 2.47 3.12
CA HIS A 129 -11.01 2.96 2.66
C HIS A 129 -11.74 3.75 3.73
N ARG A 130 -12.11 5.01 3.41
CA ARG A 130 -12.71 5.98 4.34
C ARG A 130 -14.03 5.50 4.95
N MET A 131 -14.92 4.92 4.14
CA MET A 131 -16.28 4.56 4.59
C MET A 131 -16.33 3.23 5.34
N MET A 132 -15.28 2.41 5.23
CA MET A 132 -15.15 1.16 5.98
C MET A 132 -14.19 1.40 7.14
N ALA A 133 -14.72 1.93 8.26
CA ALA A 133 -13.93 2.39 9.40
C ALA A 133 -12.87 1.35 9.84
N GLY A 134 -11.59 1.68 9.61
CA GLY A 134 -10.45 0.85 10.01
C GLY A 134 -10.16 -0.35 9.12
N PHE A 135 -10.83 -0.48 7.96
CA PHE A 135 -10.52 -1.55 7.01
C PHE A 135 -9.26 -1.22 6.21
N CYS A 136 -8.28 -2.10 6.28
CA CYS A 136 -7.13 -2.11 5.39
C CYS A 136 -7.00 -3.49 4.76
N LEU A 137 -6.83 -3.52 3.44
CA LEU A 137 -6.53 -4.76 2.72
C LEU A 137 -5.05 -4.79 2.39
N ALA A 138 -4.36 -5.83 2.86
CA ALA A 138 -2.98 -6.14 2.53
C ALA A 138 -2.92 -7.34 1.57
N GLY A 139 -2.15 -7.23 0.49
CA GLY A 139 -1.98 -8.30 -0.48
C GLY A 139 -0.52 -8.47 -0.88
N ILE A 140 -0.11 -9.71 -1.17
CA ILE A 140 1.22 -10.05 -1.68
C ILE A 140 1.13 -11.18 -2.70
N VAL A 141 1.92 -11.09 -3.78
CA VAL A 141 2.14 -12.16 -4.76
C VAL A 141 3.64 -12.48 -4.85
N ARG A 142 3.97 -13.75 -5.15
CA ARG A 142 5.33 -14.33 -5.17
C ARG A 142 6.37 -13.37 -5.75
N GLY A 143 7.49 -13.24 -5.03
CA GLY A 143 8.65 -12.41 -5.44
C GLY A 143 8.75 -11.05 -4.76
N SER A 144 7.73 -10.64 -4.00
CA SER A 144 7.80 -9.56 -3.01
C SER A 144 7.86 -10.13 -1.59
N SER A 145 8.37 -9.37 -0.62
CA SER A 145 8.37 -9.76 0.80
C SER A 145 7.57 -8.74 1.60
N LEU A 146 6.42 -9.10 2.17
CA LEU A 146 5.58 -8.24 2.98
C LEU A 146 5.53 -8.81 4.40
N TYR A 147 6.02 -8.06 5.38
CA TYR A 147 5.86 -8.41 6.79
C TYR A 147 4.66 -7.64 7.34
N ILE A 148 3.82 -8.31 8.13
CA ILE A 148 2.69 -7.72 8.84
C ILE A 148 2.85 -8.16 10.31
N CYS A 149 3.01 -7.20 11.21
CA CYS A 149 3.23 -7.48 12.64
C CYS A 149 2.14 -6.85 13.51
N HIS A 150 1.41 -7.67 14.27
CA HIS A 150 0.55 -7.23 15.37
C HIS A 150 1.35 -7.17 16.68
N GLY A 151 1.73 -5.98 17.11
CA GLY A 151 2.72 -5.86 18.19
C GLY A 151 4.01 -6.58 17.76
N SER A 152 4.42 -7.60 18.52
CA SER A 152 5.58 -8.45 18.21
C SER A 152 5.28 -9.76 17.47
N LYS A 153 4.01 -10.03 17.08
CA LYS A 153 3.63 -11.30 16.41
C LYS A 153 3.34 -11.12 14.91
N PRO A 154 3.88 -11.99 14.03
CA PRO A 154 3.58 -11.97 12.60
C PRO A 154 2.15 -12.45 12.28
N ILE A 155 1.50 -11.85 11.28
CA ILE A 155 0.17 -12.23 10.79
C ILE A 155 0.28 -13.10 9.53
N PRO A 156 -0.51 -14.19 9.39
CA PRO A 156 -0.53 -15.03 8.18
C PRO A 156 -0.95 -14.27 6.91
N MET A 157 -0.37 -14.69 5.78
CA MET A 157 -0.58 -14.10 4.46
C MET A 157 -2.03 -14.24 3.98
N GLY A 158 -2.63 -13.16 3.47
CA GLY A 158 -4.01 -13.16 2.92
C GLY A 158 -5.13 -13.15 3.96
N ALA A 159 -4.81 -13.16 5.26
CA ALA A 159 -5.79 -12.99 6.31
C ALA A 159 -6.33 -11.55 6.29
N PRO A 160 -7.66 -11.34 6.36
CA PRO A 160 -8.19 -10.01 6.54
C PRO A 160 -7.72 -9.49 7.90
N VAL A 161 -7.02 -8.36 7.89
CA VAL A 161 -6.53 -7.75 9.13
C VAL A 161 -7.67 -6.96 9.77
N TRP A 162 -8.39 -7.62 10.68
CA TRP A 162 -9.32 -6.98 11.59
C TRP A 162 -8.62 -6.84 12.95
N GLY A 163 -8.52 -5.62 13.49
CA GLY A 163 -8.01 -5.47 14.86
C GLY A 163 -6.48 -5.36 15.05
N ALA A 164 -5.64 -5.36 14.00
CA ALA A 164 -4.20 -5.55 14.16
C ALA A 164 -3.26 -4.46 13.63
N ALA A 165 -2.37 -3.90 14.48
CA ALA A 165 -1.30 -3.00 14.02
C ALA A 165 -0.59 -3.60 12.81
N VAL A 166 -0.37 -2.82 11.75
CA VAL A 166 0.26 -3.32 10.52
C VAL A 166 1.54 -2.54 10.33
N ALA A 167 2.68 -3.05 10.83
CA ALA A 167 4.00 -2.59 10.41
C ALA A 167 4.38 -3.31 9.10
N ILE A 168 4.66 -2.56 8.04
CA ILE A 168 5.11 -3.10 6.75
C ILE A 168 6.60 -2.81 6.58
N CYS A 169 7.40 -3.87 6.47
CA CYS A 169 8.81 -3.84 6.09
C CYS A 169 9.01 -4.82 4.92
N LEU A 170 10.09 -4.72 4.12
CA LEU A 170 10.25 -5.55 2.91
C LEU A 170 11.61 -6.31 2.77
N GLN A 171 12.38 -6.61 3.86
CA GLN A 171 13.38 -7.73 4.02
C GLN A 171 14.22 -7.68 5.35
N PRO A 172 14.99 -8.74 5.75
CA PRO A 172 15.33 -9.05 7.15
C PRO A 172 16.64 -8.39 7.63
N ALA A 173 16.56 -7.22 8.25
CA ALA A 173 17.66 -6.70 9.08
C ALA A 173 17.24 -5.60 10.09
N CYS A 174 15.95 -5.28 10.21
CA CYS A 174 15.48 -4.22 11.10
C CYS A 174 14.42 -4.76 12.07
N PHE A 175 14.81 -5.74 12.88
CA PHE A 175 14.31 -5.79 14.25
C PHE A 175 15.15 -4.79 15.04
N ILE A 176 14.70 -3.55 15.11
CA ILE A 176 15.27 -2.57 16.04
C ILE A 176 14.63 -2.84 17.42
N GLY A 177 15.25 -3.77 18.15
CA GLY A 177 15.37 -3.83 19.61
C GLY A 177 14.12 -3.74 20.49
N GLY A 178 13.74 -4.88 21.06
CA GLY A 178 13.32 -4.98 22.46
C GLY A 178 14.19 -6.05 23.12
N ARG A 179 14.73 -5.75 24.30
CA ARG A 179 15.70 -6.58 25.06
C ARG A 179 15.33 -8.06 25.15
#